data_AF-A0A9E2NEC4-F1
#
_entry.id   AF-A0A9E2NEC4-F1
#
_cell.length_a   1.000
_cell.length_b   1.000
_cell.length_c   1.000
_cell.angle_alpha   90.00
_cell.angle_beta   90.00
_cell.angle_gamma   90.00
#
_symmetry.space_group_name_H-M   'P 1'
#
loop_
_entity.id
_entity.type
_entity.pdbx_description
1 polymer ?
#
loop_
_entity_poly.entity_id
_entity_poly.type
_entity_poly.pdbx_seq_one_letter_code
_entity_poly.pdbx_strand_id
1 'polypeptide(L)'
;MDVSTLLAPIEGPAPSGVELRHDDRFLAIDRLLDPADKSVRLNPDGSINGGAPQVSWQLVSDQGMALASEGRDLKLLVILVRAGFALDGFGGLAQGLDMLTQTLAQYWDSLHPALRERPDAKAASLPRANALKDLENDDNGLLGDLRFGFPLVVRGIGPISGDDLASAVLSDFAMLNRAASGLSQAEKDALVSAHGQRVSRVSAASRAFAAEQPEEAAAMIAGLEACTAGVQALERAFEAATGLPEGQALVLPELRGFLDNAAATLCAGRDAVAGLAAPE
;
A
#
# COMPACT_ATOMS: atom_id res chain seq x y z
N MET A 1 -13.65 -7.66 4.01
CA MET A 1 -13.15 -8.07 5.35
C MET A 1 -13.96 -7.39 6.47
N ASP A 2 -14.41 -8.09 7.52
CA ASP A 2 -15.12 -7.43 8.64
C ASP A 2 -14.15 -6.87 9.68
N VAL A 3 -13.72 -5.63 9.43
CA VAL A 3 -12.77 -4.89 10.27
C VAL A 3 -13.27 -4.67 11.70
N SER A 4 -14.59 -4.64 11.92
CA SER A 4 -15.14 -4.37 13.26
C SER A 4 -14.80 -5.48 14.25
N THR A 5 -14.78 -6.73 13.79
CA THR A 5 -14.38 -7.90 14.58
C THR A 5 -12.91 -7.84 15.00
N LEU A 6 -12.06 -7.27 14.14
CA LEU A 6 -10.65 -7.06 14.45
C LEU A 6 -10.47 -6.00 15.53
N LEU A 7 -11.42 -5.10 15.81
CA LEU A 7 -11.27 -4.08 16.85
C LEU A 7 -11.90 -4.48 18.19
N ALA A 8 -12.67 -5.58 18.22
CA ALA A 8 -13.20 -6.12 19.47
C ALA A 8 -12.06 -6.60 20.39
N PRO A 9 -12.18 -6.42 21.71
CA PRO A 9 -11.22 -6.97 22.65
C PRO A 9 -11.25 -8.50 22.59
N ILE A 10 -10.07 -9.13 22.63
CA ILE A 10 -9.96 -10.59 22.69
C ILE A 10 -10.26 -11.03 24.13
N GLU A 11 -11.11 -12.05 24.30
CA GLU A 11 -11.45 -12.58 25.62
C GLU A 11 -10.21 -13.13 26.34
N GLY A 12 -10.04 -12.75 27.60
CA GLY A 12 -8.94 -13.24 28.43
C GLY A 12 -8.28 -12.13 29.25
N PRO A 13 -7.07 -12.40 29.78
CA PRO A 13 -6.37 -11.48 30.68
C PRO A 13 -5.70 -10.30 29.95
N ALA A 14 -5.47 -10.41 28.65
CA ALA A 14 -4.86 -9.35 27.83
C ALA A 14 -5.76 -9.06 26.61
N PRO A 15 -6.17 -7.80 26.38
CA PRO A 15 -7.15 -7.47 25.33
C PRO A 15 -6.60 -7.65 23.89
N SER A 16 -5.29 -7.87 23.76
CA SER A 16 -4.60 -8.23 22.51
C SER A 16 -4.29 -9.73 22.37
N GLY A 17 -4.77 -10.59 23.29
CA GLY A 17 -4.56 -12.02 23.20
C GLY A 17 -3.09 -12.46 23.29
N VAL A 18 -2.76 -13.59 22.69
CA VAL A 18 -1.43 -14.23 22.77
C VAL A 18 -0.46 -13.73 21.69
N GLU A 19 0.83 -13.86 21.94
CA GLU A 19 1.88 -13.53 20.95
C GLU A 19 1.94 -14.64 19.88
N LEU A 20 1.82 -14.26 18.60
CA LEU A 20 1.67 -15.21 17.49
C LEU A 20 2.96 -15.52 16.72
N ARG A 21 4.08 -14.86 17.04
CA ARG A 21 5.33 -14.86 16.24
C ARG A 21 5.91 -16.24 15.90
N HIS A 22 5.59 -17.29 16.68
CA HIS A 22 6.04 -18.66 16.46
C HIS A 22 4.88 -19.63 16.20
N ASP A 23 3.67 -19.13 15.98
CA ASP A 23 2.52 -19.96 15.65
C ASP A 23 2.69 -20.50 14.22
N ASP A 24 2.59 -21.82 14.06
CA ASP A 24 2.74 -22.49 12.76
C ASP A 24 1.72 -21.98 11.73
N ARG A 25 0.53 -21.53 12.16
CA ARG A 25 -0.49 -20.95 11.27
C ARG A 25 -0.06 -19.57 10.76
N PHE A 26 0.61 -18.77 11.60
CA PHE A 26 1.19 -17.51 11.12
C PHE A 26 2.26 -17.82 10.08
N LEU A 27 3.18 -18.74 10.35
CA LEU A 27 4.20 -19.14 9.37
C LEU A 27 3.59 -19.68 8.07
N ALA A 28 2.46 -20.38 8.14
CA ALA A 28 1.72 -20.83 6.96
C ALA A 28 1.12 -19.66 6.16
N ILE A 29 0.52 -18.67 6.83
CA ILE A 29 -0.01 -17.45 6.21
C ILE A 29 1.12 -16.67 5.51
N ASP A 30 2.28 -16.53 6.16
CA ASP A 30 3.43 -15.81 5.60
C ASP A 30 3.87 -16.45 4.26
N ARG A 31 3.90 -17.79 4.18
CA ARG A 31 4.23 -18.53 2.95
C ARG A 31 3.19 -18.37 1.83
N LEU A 32 1.93 -18.06 2.16
CA LEU A 32 0.93 -17.75 1.13
C LEU A 32 1.28 -16.47 0.36
N LEU A 33 2.17 -15.64 0.90
CA LEU A 33 2.65 -14.39 0.32
C LEU A 33 3.93 -14.57 -0.51
N ASP A 34 4.52 -15.77 -0.58
CA ASP A 34 5.70 -16.02 -1.43
C ASP A 34 5.48 -15.63 -2.91
N PRO A 35 4.30 -15.87 -3.53
CA PRO A 35 4.02 -15.39 -4.89
C PRO A 35 4.06 -13.86 -5.04
N ALA A 36 3.89 -13.15 -3.93
CA ALA A 36 3.97 -11.70 -3.86
C ALA A 36 5.42 -11.18 -3.78
N ASP A 37 6.44 -12.02 -3.73
CA ASP A 37 7.82 -11.55 -3.76
C ASP A 37 8.22 -10.96 -5.12
N LYS A 38 8.92 -9.81 -5.13
CA LYS A 38 9.35 -9.13 -6.36
C LYS A 38 10.21 -10.03 -7.24
N SER A 39 11.04 -10.89 -6.64
CA SER A 39 11.87 -11.85 -7.38
C SER A 39 11.06 -12.94 -8.08
N VAL A 40 9.83 -13.20 -7.63
CA VAL A 40 8.89 -14.12 -8.30
C VAL A 40 8.12 -13.38 -9.40
N ARG A 41 7.73 -12.13 -9.15
CA ARG A 41 6.96 -11.29 -10.09
C ARG A 41 7.78 -10.75 -11.26
N LEU A 42 9.10 -10.74 -11.17
CA LEU A 42 10.00 -10.25 -12.21
C LEU A 42 10.85 -11.36 -12.83
N ASN A 43 11.12 -11.23 -14.13
CA ASN A 43 12.16 -11.98 -14.81
C ASN A 43 13.55 -11.41 -14.42
N PRO A 44 14.65 -12.15 -14.67
CA PRO A 44 16.00 -11.67 -14.40
C PRO A 44 16.39 -10.37 -15.12
N ASP A 45 15.70 -10.04 -16.23
CA ASP A 45 15.89 -8.80 -16.98
C ASP A 45 15.05 -7.61 -16.45
N GLY A 46 14.29 -7.82 -15.38
CA GLY A 46 13.43 -6.82 -14.75
C GLY A 46 12.06 -6.65 -15.42
N SER A 47 11.73 -7.42 -16.46
CA SER A 47 10.39 -7.45 -17.04
C SER A 47 9.40 -8.24 -16.16
N ILE A 48 8.10 -7.98 -16.31
CA ILE A 48 7.06 -8.70 -15.56
C ILE A 48 7.05 -10.18 -15.95
N ASN A 49 7.09 -11.06 -14.96
CA ASN A 49 6.91 -12.50 -15.13
C ASN A 49 5.43 -12.85 -15.25
N GLY A 50 4.93 -12.96 -16.48
CA GLY A 50 3.52 -13.32 -16.75
C GLY A 50 3.13 -14.76 -16.34
N GLY A 51 4.10 -15.60 -15.97
CA GLY A 51 3.87 -16.96 -15.45
C GLY A 51 3.93 -17.07 -13.93
N ALA A 52 4.14 -15.96 -13.21
CA ALA A 52 4.23 -15.97 -11.77
C ALA A 52 2.91 -16.45 -11.12
N PRO A 53 2.98 -17.33 -10.09
CA PRO A 53 1.80 -17.68 -9.31
C PRO A 53 1.18 -16.43 -8.69
N GLN A 54 -0.12 -16.49 -8.40
CA GLN A 54 -0.84 -15.40 -7.75
C GLN A 54 -1.09 -15.74 -6.28
N VAL A 55 -1.06 -14.72 -5.42
CA VAL A 55 -1.44 -14.87 -4.01
C VAL A 55 -2.93 -15.18 -3.91
N SER A 56 -3.28 -16.17 -3.09
CA SER A 56 -4.67 -16.49 -2.77
C SER A 56 -5.19 -15.56 -1.67
N TRP A 57 -5.49 -14.30 -2.02
CA TRP A 57 -5.86 -13.26 -1.05
C TRP A 57 -7.07 -13.61 -0.18
N GLN A 58 -8.05 -14.32 -0.74
CA GLN A 58 -9.19 -14.81 0.06
C GLN A 58 -8.73 -15.79 1.13
N LEU A 59 -7.83 -16.72 0.80
CA LEU A 59 -7.30 -17.69 1.77
C LEU A 59 -6.45 -16.99 2.84
N VAL A 60 -5.65 -15.99 2.46
CA VAL A 60 -4.90 -15.14 3.39
C VAL A 60 -5.84 -14.42 4.34
N SER A 61 -6.93 -13.83 3.82
CA SER A 61 -7.94 -13.16 4.63
C SER A 61 -8.61 -14.13 5.60
N ASP A 62 -9.11 -15.28 5.12
CA ASP A 62 -9.83 -16.25 5.94
C ASP A 62 -8.95 -16.79 7.07
N GLN A 63 -7.72 -17.22 6.77
CA GLN A 63 -6.79 -17.75 7.77
C GLN A 63 -6.30 -16.67 8.73
N GLY A 64 -6.02 -15.46 8.23
CA GLY A 64 -5.56 -14.36 9.04
C GLY A 64 -6.65 -13.83 9.99
N MET A 65 -7.90 -13.73 9.53
CA MET A 65 -9.05 -13.37 10.38
C MET A 65 -9.27 -14.42 11.48
N ALA A 66 -9.17 -15.70 11.15
CA ALA A 66 -9.28 -16.77 12.15
C ALA A 66 -8.18 -16.65 13.22
N LEU A 67 -6.93 -16.45 12.79
CA LEU A 67 -5.80 -16.33 13.72
C LEU A 67 -5.83 -15.04 14.55
N ALA A 68 -6.31 -13.93 13.97
CA ALA A 68 -6.43 -12.65 14.65
C ALA A 68 -7.43 -12.69 15.82
N SER A 69 -8.30 -13.70 15.89
CA SER A 69 -9.18 -13.90 17.05
C SER A 69 -8.44 -14.40 18.30
N GLU A 70 -7.22 -14.92 18.14
CA GLU A 70 -6.39 -15.43 19.25
C GLU A 70 -5.30 -14.45 19.68
N GLY A 71 -4.80 -13.62 18.75
CA GLY A 71 -3.74 -12.67 19.01
C GLY A 71 -3.77 -11.47 18.07
N ARG A 72 -3.64 -10.28 18.65
CA ARG A 72 -3.54 -9.01 17.95
C ARG A 72 -2.08 -8.68 17.68
N ASP A 73 -1.61 -9.10 16.51
CA ASP A 73 -0.24 -8.91 16.06
C ASP A 73 -0.17 -7.95 14.86
N LEU A 74 0.66 -6.91 14.96
CA LEU A 74 0.78 -5.90 13.90
C LEU A 74 1.22 -6.46 12.55
N LYS A 75 2.11 -7.46 12.52
CA LYS A 75 2.55 -8.05 11.25
C LYS A 75 1.37 -8.81 10.61
N LEU A 76 0.59 -9.55 11.39
CA LEU A 76 -0.62 -10.22 10.89
C LEU A 76 -1.66 -9.20 10.42
N LEU A 77 -1.88 -8.14 11.18
CA LEU A 77 -2.82 -7.07 10.81
C LEU A 77 -2.39 -6.37 9.51
N VAL A 78 -1.10 -6.12 9.29
CA VAL A 78 -0.60 -5.58 8.01
C VAL A 78 -0.85 -6.55 6.85
N ILE A 79 -0.70 -7.87 7.05
CA ILE A 79 -1.07 -8.87 6.04
C ILE A 79 -2.58 -8.80 5.72
N LEU A 80 -3.43 -8.61 6.74
CA LEU A 80 -4.88 -8.43 6.54
C LEU A 80 -5.20 -7.12 5.81
N VAL A 81 -4.45 -6.04 6.03
CA VAL A 81 -4.58 -4.80 5.24
C VAL A 81 -4.24 -5.04 3.77
N ARG A 82 -3.18 -5.81 3.48
CA ARG A 82 -2.83 -6.22 2.10
C ARG A 82 -3.95 -7.01 1.44
N ALA A 83 -4.50 -7.99 2.16
CA ALA A 83 -5.66 -8.76 1.67
C ALA A 83 -6.89 -7.88 1.44
N GLY A 84 -7.16 -6.93 2.33
CA GLY A 84 -8.24 -5.95 2.18
C GLY A 84 -8.08 -5.11 0.91
N PHE A 85 -6.87 -4.63 0.61
CA PHE A 85 -6.59 -3.95 -0.66
C PHE A 85 -6.85 -4.86 -1.86
N ALA A 86 -6.35 -6.09 -1.83
CA ALA A 86 -6.47 -7.00 -2.96
C ALA A 86 -7.92 -7.44 -3.25
N LEU A 87 -8.77 -7.53 -2.22
CA LEU A 87 -10.16 -7.97 -2.34
C LEU A 87 -11.13 -6.80 -2.60
N ASP A 88 -10.91 -5.67 -1.92
CA ASP A 88 -11.86 -4.55 -1.84
C ASP A 88 -11.27 -3.23 -2.39
N GLY A 89 -10.09 -3.27 -3.01
CA GLY A 89 -9.41 -2.12 -3.61
C GLY A 89 -8.99 -1.05 -2.60
N PHE A 90 -8.94 0.21 -3.04
CA PHE A 90 -8.56 1.34 -2.17
C PHE A 90 -9.54 1.55 -1.01
N GLY A 91 -10.81 1.17 -1.16
CA GLY A 91 -11.78 1.17 -0.06
C GLY A 91 -11.37 0.21 1.05
N GLY A 92 -10.96 -1.01 0.69
CA GLY A 92 -10.41 -2.00 1.64
C GLY A 92 -9.13 -1.54 2.30
N LEU A 93 -8.22 -0.92 1.54
CA LEU A 93 -7.00 -0.35 2.08
C LEU A 93 -7.27 0.77 3.10
N ALA A 94 -8.16 1.71 2.79
CA ALA A 94 -8.52 2.79 3.69
C ALA A 94 -9.11 2.27 5.01
N GLN A 95 -10.01 1.28 4.94
CA GLN A 95 -10.55 0.61 6.13
C GLN A 95 -9.47 -0.10 6.95
N GLY A 96 -8.52 -0.76 6.28
CA GLY A 96 -7.38 -1.42 6.94
C GLY A 96 -6.43 -0.45 7.65
N LEU A 97 -6.15 0.71 7.05
CA LEU A 97 -5.33 1.77 7.65
C LEU A 97 -6.01 2.38 8.88
N ASP A 98 -7.32 2.60 8.80
CA ASP A 98 -8.11 3.07 9.94
C ASP A 98 -8.12 2.03 11.07
N MET A 99 -8.27 0.74 10.76
CA MET A 99 -8.17 -0.36 11.73
C MET A 99 -6.82 -0.38 12.45
N LEU A 100 -5.71 -0.23 11.72
CA LEU A 100 -4.38 -0.15 12.32
C LEU A 100 -4.28 1.07 13.25
N THR A 101 -4.78 2.23 12.81
CA THR A 101 -4.79 3.47 13.59
C THR A 101 -5.56 3.30 14.90
N GLN A 102 -6.77 2.75 14.84
CA GLN A 102 -7.59 2.46 16.01
C GLN A 102 -6.95 1.40 16.91
N THR A 103 -6.31 0.38 16.33
CA THR A 103 -5.58 -0.63 17.08
C THR A 103 -4.45 -0.01 17.91
N LEU A 104 -3.67 0.90 17.33
CA LEU A 104 -2.63 1.61 18.08
C LEU A 104 -3.23 2.44 19.22
N ALA A 105 -4.32 3.16 18.96
CA ALA A 105 -4.95 4.02 19.97
C ALA A 105 -5.55 3.23 21.15
N GLN A 106 -6.15 2.07 20.88
CA GLN A 106 -6.92 1.31 21.88
C GLN A 106 -6.07 0.26 22.62
N TYR A 107 -5.08 -0.33 21.96
CA TYR A 107 -4.43 -1.55 22.45
C TYR A 107 -2.92 -1.43 22.63
N TRP A 108 -2.35 -0.23 22.51
CA TRP A 108 -0.90 0.01 22.54
C TRP A 108 -0.14 -0.80 23.59
N ASP A 109 -0.56 -0.79 24.85
CA ASP A 109 0.23 -1.44 25.92
C ASP A 109 0.24 -2.97 25.82
N SER A 110 -0.79 -3.56 25.23
CA SER A 110 -0.97 -5.01 25.12
C SER A 110 -0.60 -5.60 23.76
N LEU A 111 -0.39 -4.74 22.75
CA LEU A 111 -0.24 -5.11 21.35
C LEU A 111 1.02 -5.94 21.06
N HIS A 112 0.93 -6.88 20.13
CA HIS A 112 2.08 -7.65 19.66
C HIS A 112 2.68 -7.07 18.36
N PRO A 113 4.02 -7.09 18.18
CA PRO A 113 5.02 -7.51 19.16
C PRO A 113 5.05 -6.58 20.38
N ALA A 114 5.34 -7.15 21.55
CA ALA A 114 5.45 -6.38 22.79
C ALA A 114 6.56 -5.30 22.70
N LEU A 115 6.38 -4.21 23.45
CA LEU A 115 7.44 -3.21 23.63
C LEU A 115 8.66 -3.87 24.27
N ARG A 116 9.85 -3.50 23.80
CA ARG A 116 11.10 -3.94 24.45
C ARG A 116 11.31 -3.16 25.75
N GLU A 117 11.84 -3.83 26.77
CA GLU A 117 12.27 -3.20 28.01
C GLU A 117 13.52 -2.33 27.78
N ARG A 118 13.31 -1.11 27.29
CA ARG A 118 14.36 -0.14 26.97
C ARG A 118 13.94 1.25 27.44
N PRO A 119 14.88 2.07 27.97
CA PRO A 119 14.56 3.42 28.42
C PRO A 119 14.27 4.39 27.25
N ASP A 120 14.83 4.12 26.08
CA ASP A 120 14.59 4.90 24.87
C ASP A 120 13.29 4.43 24.18
N ALA A 121 12.31 5.32 24.05
CA ALA A 121 10.99 5.01 23.49
C ALA A 121 11.06 4.53 22.04
N LYS A 122 12.03 5.03 21.26
CA LYS A 122 12.25 4.61 19.88
C LYS A 122 12.77 3.17 19.81
N ALA A 123 13.77 2.82 20.61
CA ALA A 123 14.29 1.47 20.71
C ALA A 123 13.26 0.48 21.30
N ALA A 124 12.41 0.94 22.22
CA ALA A 124 11.34 0.14 22.83
C ALA A 124 10.27 -0.25 21.79
N SER A 125 9.87 0.70 20.94
CA SER A 125 8.81 0.54 19.94
C SER A 125 9.28 0.02 18.57
N LEU A 126 10.61 -0.14 18.38
CA LEU A 126 11.21 -0.54 17.10
C LEU A 126 10.58 -1.79 16.44
N PRO A 127 10.26 -2.89 17.16
CA PRO A 127 9.61 -4.04 16.54
C PRO A 127 8.26 -3.71 15.90
N ARG A 128 7.48 -2.82 16.52
CA ARG A 128 6.17 -2.39 16.02
C ARG A 128 6.31 -1.46 14.81
N ALA A 129 7.28 -0.53 14.86
CA ALA A 129 7.61 0.31 13.72
C ALA A 129 8.05 -0.53 12.51
N ASN A 130 8.85 -1.57 12.73
CA ASN A 130 9.28 -2.49 11.68
C ASN A 130 8.10 -3.28 11.07
N ALA A 131 7.16 -3.76 11.89
CA ALA A 131 5.97 -4.43 11.38
C ALA A 131 5.13 -3.50 10.48
N LEU A 132 4.94 -2.25 10.88
CA LEU A 132 4.21 -1.26 10.08
C LEU A 132 5.01 -0.80 8.84
N LYS A 133 6.34 -0.93 8.85
CA LYS A 133 7.18 -0.61 7.69
C LYS A 133 6.96 -1.53 6.50
N ASP A 134 6.37 -2.71 6.70
CA ASP A 134 5.93 -3.58 5.60
C ASP A 134 4.81 -2.98 4.74
N LEU A 135 4.12 -1.93 5.22
CA LEU A 135 3.20 -1.13 4.39
C LEU A 135 3.93 -0.41 3.24
N GLU A 136 5.21 -0.09 3.42
CA GLU A 136 6.04 0.62 2.45
C GLU A 136 7.07 -0.29 1.77
N ASN A 137 7.14 -1.55 2.16
CA ASN A 137 8.06 -2.50 1.56
C ASN A 137 7.63 -2.78 0.10
N ASP A 138 8.50 -2.46 -0.86
CA ASP A 138 8.26 -2.61 -2.30
C ASP A 138 8.64 -4.00 -2.84
N ASP A 139 9.24 -4.84 -2.00
CA ASP A 139 9.70 -6.19 -2.35
C ASP A 139 8.59 -7.23 -2.16
N ASN A 140 8.17 -7.44 -0.90
CA ASN A 140 7.05 -8.31 -0.55
C ASN A 140 6.12 -7.66 0.50
N GLY A 141 5.82 -6.38 0.31
CA GLY A 141 4.89 -5.61 1.14
C GLY A 141 3.75 -5.00 0.34
N LEU A 142 2.96 -4.15 1.02
CA LEU A 142 1.81 -3.48 0.41
C LEU A 142 2.22 -2.59 -0.77
N LEU A 143 3.33 -1.86 -0.67
CA LEU A 143 3.79 -1.02 -1.77
C LEU A 143 4.13 -1.85 -3.01
N GLY A 144 4.68 -3.06 -2.83
CA GLY A 144 4.83 -4.03 -3.91
C GLY A 144 3.49 -4.43 -4.51
N ASP A 145 2.51 -4.80 -3.70
CA ASP A 145 1.15 -5.14 -4.17
C ASP A 145 0.50 -4.00 -4.97
N LEU A 146 0.63 -2.77 -4.49
CA LEU A 146 0.11 -1.57 -5.14
C LEU A 146 0.76 -1.31 -6.51
N ARG A 147 2.10 -1.43 -6.61
CA ARG A 147 2.83 -1.16 -7.85
C ARG A 147 2.54 -2.18 -8.95
N PHE A 148 2.51 -3.45 -8.60
CA PHE A 148 2.29 -4.54 -9.55
C PHE A 148 0.80 -4.80 -9.85
N GLY A 149 -0.10 -4.29 -9.01
CA GLY A 149 -1.53 -4.34 -9.27
C GLY A 149 -1.91 -3.56 -10.53
N PHE A 150 -3.05 -3.92 -11.14
CA PHE A 150 -3.60 -3.25 -12.32
C PHE A 150 -4.90 -2.56 -11.97
N PRO A 151 -4.86 -1.39 -11.29
CA PRO A 151 -6.06 -0.70 -10.83
C PRO A 151 -6.96 -0.23 -11.98
N LEU A 152 -6.42 -0.11 -13.19
CA LEU A 152 -7.14 0.41 -14.33
C LEU A 152 -6.94 -0.48 -15.57
N VAL A 153 -8.05 -0.88 -16.20
CA VAL A 153 -8.05 -1.60 -17.47
C VAL A 153 -8.98 -0.89 -18.44
N VAL A 154 -8.41 -0.15 -19.39
CA VAL A 154 -9.20 0.65 -20.36
C VAL A 154 -9.24 -0.05 -21.71
N ARG A 155 -10.43 -0.14 -22.30
CA ARG A 155 -10.62 -0.74 -23.62
C ARG A 155 -9.81 0.03 -24.68
N GLY A 156 -9.05 -0.68 -25.50
CA GLY A 156 -8.21 -0.08 -26.55
C GLY A 156 -6.85 0.46 -26.08
N ILE A 157 -6.62 0.58 -24.78
CA ILE A 157 -5.31 0.98 -24.20
C ILE A 157 -4.65 -0.17 -23.44
N GLY A 158 -5.46 -1.04 -22.83
CA GLY A 158 -5.01 -2.18 -22.04
C GLY A 158 -4.79 -1.85 -20.56
N PRO A 159 -4.15 -2.77 -19.81
CA PRO A 159 -3.97 -2.64 -18.37
C PRO A 159 -2.92 -1.57 -18.02
N ILE A 160 -3.24 -0.72 -17.07
CA ILE A 160 -2.34 0.28 -16.46
C ILE A 160 -1.99 -0.23 -15.07
N SER A 161 -0.70 -0.45 -14.83
CA SER A 161 -0.23 -0.86 -13.50
C SER A 161 -0.31 0.30 -12.51
N GLY A 162 -0.28 0.01 -11.21
CA GLY A 162 -0.18 1.03 -10.18
C GLY A 162 1.13 1.81 -10.29
N ASP A 163 2.24 1.16 -10.69
CA ASP A 163 3.51 1.83 -10.94
C ASP A 163 3.43 2.81 -12.11
N ASP A 164 2.76 2.44 -13.22
CA ASP A 164 2.50 3.35 -14.33
C ASP A 164 1.68 4.56 -13.87
N LEU A 165 0.63 4.32 -13.07
CA LEU A 165 -0.26 5.37 -12.56
C LEU A 165 0.49 6.35 -11.66
N ALA A 166 1.27 5.86 -10.69
CA ALA A 166 2.04 6.71 -9.79
C ALA A 166 3.26 7.37 -10.46
N SER A 167 3.73 6.85 -11.60
CA SER A 167 4.85 7.42 -12.34
C SER A 167 4.44 8.53 -13.30
N ALA A 168 3.22 8.49 -13.85
CA ALA A 168 2.83 9.36 -14.96
C ALA A 168 2.81 10.87 -14.65
N VAL A 169 2.70 11.24 -13.36
CA VAL A 169 2.77 12.65 -12.91
C VAL A 169 4.20 13.18 -12.78
N LEU A 170 5.21 12.29 -12.78
CA LEU A 170 6.60 12.70 -12.59
C LEU A 170 7.14 13.43 -13.82
N SER A 171 7.89 14.50 -13.58
CA SER A 171 8.69 15.13 -14.63
C SER A 171 9.86 14.24 -15.04
N ASP A 172 10.40 14.46 -16.24
CA ASP A 172 11.61 13.76 -16.72
C ASP A 172 12.77 13.89 -15.72
N PHE A 173 12.93 15.09 -15.13
CA PHE A 173 13.94 15.34 -14.11
C PHE A 173 13.72 14.49 -12.84
N ALA A 174 12.48 14.44 -12.34
CA ALA A 174 12.14 13.65 -11.16
C ALA A 174 12.29 12.15 -11.41
N MET A 175 11.90 11.67 -12.58
CA MET A 175 12.09 10.29 -13.03
C MET A 175 13.58 9.94 -13.12
N LEU A 176 14.40 10.78 -13.78
CA LEU A 176 15.84 10.54 -13.91
C LEU A 176 16.58 10.56 -12.57
N ASN A 177 16.15 11.38 -11.61
CA ASN A 177 16.74 11.37 -10.26
C ASN A 177 16.47 10.09 -9.48
N ARG A 178 15.44 9.32 -9.85
CA ARG A 178 15.13 8.00 -9.27
C ARG A 178 15.80 6.86 -10.02
N ALA A 179 16.34 7.12 -11.21
CA ALA A 179 17.06 6.12 -11.99
C ALA A 179 18.43 5.80 -11.36
N ALA A 180 19.04 4.70 -11.83
CA ALA A 180 20.37 4.31 -11.37
C ALA A 180 21.41 5.43 -11.60
N SER A 181 22.35 5.59 -10.66
CA SER A 181 23.46 6.53 -10.82
C SER A 181 24.45 6.05 -11.89
N GLY A 182 25.07 6.99 -12.62
CA GLY A 182 26.15 6.67 -13.57
C GLY A 182 25.70 6.34 -15.00
N LEU A 183 24.43 6.53 -15.32
CA LEU A 183 23.90 6.35 -16.68
C LEU A 183 24.56 7.29 -17.69
N SER A 184 24.87 6.75 -18.86
CA SER A 184 25.27 7.48 -20.06
C SER A 184 24.15 8.37 -20.57
N GLN A 185 24.48 9.32 -21.46
CA GLN A 185 23.45 10.18 -22.07
C GLN A 185 22.45 9.37 -22.89
N ALA A 186 22.90 8.35 -23.64
CA ALA A 186 22.03 7.51 -24.44
C ALA A 186 21.02 6.71 -23.58
N GLU A 187 21.45 6.20 -22.42
CA GLU A 187 20.55 5.52 -21.49
C GLU A 187 19.53 6.50 -20.88
N LYS A 188 19.96 7.72 -20.52
CA LYS A 188 19.04 8.77 -20.04
C LYS A 188 18.01 9.14 -21.10
N ASP A 189 18.42 9.31 -22.35
CA ASP A 189 17.51 9.65 -23.45
C ASP A 189 16.52 8.51 -23.71
N ALA A 190 16.95 7.25 -23.62
CA ALA A 190 16.07 6.09 -23.72
C ALA A 190 15.03 6.04 -22.58
N LEU A 191 15.44 6.32 -21.34
CA LEU A 191 14.53 6.41 -20.20
C LEU A 191 13.51 7.53 -20.35
N VAL A 192 13.93 8.72 -20.79
CA VAL A 192 13.03 9.85 -21.06
C VAL A 192 12.03 9.48 -22.17
N SER A 193 12.48 8.83 -23.24
CA SER A 193 11.59 8.39 -24.31
C SER A 193 10.55 7.37 -23.81
N ALA A 194 10.98 6.36 -23.06
CA ALA A 194 10.08 5.36 -22.48
C ALA A 194 9.09 5.98 -21.49
N HIS A 195 9.55 6.92 -20.66
CA HIS A 195 8.71 7.67 -19.73
C HIS A 195 7.67 8.51 -20.47
N GLY A 196 8.04 9.23 -21.53
CA GLY A 196 7.08 9.98 -22.35
C GLY A 196 6.00 9.10 -22.98
N GLN A 197 6.35 7.88 -23.41
CA GLN A 197 5.37 6.89 -23.90
C GLN A 197 4.42 6.44 -22.78
N ARG A 198 4.95 6.15 -21.59
CA ARG A 198 4.17 5.82 -20.39
C ARG A 198 3.20 6.96 -20.05
N VAL A 199 3.68 8.20 -19.92
CA VAL A 199 2.87 9.38 -19.59
C VAL A 199 1.73 9.55 -20.59
N SER A 200 2.02 9.42 -21.89
CA SER A 200 1.01 9.55 -22.95
C SER A 200 -0.08 8.49 -22.82
N ARG A 201 0.33 7.23 -22.60
CA ARG A 201 -0.58 6.08 -22.46
C ARG A 201 -1.46 6.20 -21.22
N VAL A 202 -0.88 6.51 -20.06
CA VAL A 202 -1.61 6.66 -18.80
C VAL A 202 -2.53 7.87 -18.87
N SER A 203 -2.09 9.00 -19.41
CA SER A 203 -2.93 10.19 -19.57
C SER A 203 -4.15 9.92 -20.45
N ALA A 204 -3.99 9.14 -21.53
CA ALA A 204 -5.11 8.71 -22.36
C ALA A 204 -6.07 7.78 -21.60
N ALA A 205 -5.53 6.84 -20.82
CA ALA A 205 -6.31 5.92 -20.00
C ALA A 205 -7.11 6.64 -18.91
N SER A 206 -6.49 7.55 -18.15
CA SER A 206 -7.15 8.32 -17.10
C SER A 206 -8.28 9.18 -17.65
N ARG A 207 -8.11 9.83 -18.82
CA ARG A 207 -9.18 10.59 -19.48
C ARG A 207 -10.32 9.70 -19.95
N ALA A 208 -10.00 8.59 -20.62
CA ALA A 208 -11.01 7.66 -21.10
C ALA A 208 -11.81 7.06 -19.93
N PHE A 209 -11.14 6.67 -18.85
CA PHE A 209 -11.78 6.18 -17.63
C PHE A 209 -12.73 7.22 -17.02
N ALA A 210 -12.28 8.46 -16.86
CA ALA A 210 -13.12 9.52 -16.32
C ALA A 210 -14.31 9.89 -17.23
N ALA A 211 -14.17 9.75 -18.54
CA ALA A 211 -15.25 10.02 -19.50
C ALA A 211 -16.27 8.87 -19.56
N GLU A 212 -15.81 7.63 -19.53
CA GLU A 212 -16.66 6.44 -19.66
C GLU A 212 -17.31 6.03 -18.33
N GLN A 213 -16.61 6.25 -17.21
CA GLN A 213 -16.99 5.79 -15.87
C GLN A 213 -16.71 6.87 -14.80
N PRO A 214 -17.41 8.02 -14.87
CA PRO A 214 -17.12 9.18 -14.01
C PRO A 214 -17.30 8.90 -12.51
N GLU A 215 -18.31 8.10 -12.13
CA GLU A 215 -18.56 7.74 -10.73
C GLU A 215 -17.46 6.83 -10.17
N GLU A 216 -17.02 5.83 -10.93
CA GLU A 216 -15.93 4.93 -10.54
C GLU A 216 -14.60 5.67 -10.46
N ALA A 217 -14.33 6.59 -11.41
CA ALA A 217 -13.16 7.45 -11.37
C ALA A 217 -13.15 8.35 -10.13
N ALA A 218 -14.28 8.97 -9.80
CA ALA A 218 -14.41 9.77 -8.58
C ALA A 218 -14.22 8.94 -7.31
N ALA A 219 -14.81 7.73 -7.26
CA ALA A 219 -14.64 6.82 -6.13
C ALA A 219 -13.19 6.35 -5.95
N MET A 220 -12.49 6.06 -7.05
CA MET A 220 -11.07 5.67 -7.00
C MET A 220 -10.17 6.80 -6.52
N ILE A 221 -10.40 8.04 -7.00
CA ILE A 221 -9.70 9.24 -6.51
C ILE A 221 -9.93 9.42 -5.01
N ALA A 222 -11.19 9.39 -4.57
CA ALA A 222 -11.54 9.54 -3.16
C ALA A 222 -10.94 8.42 -2.30
N GLY A 223 -10.89 7.18 -2.83
CA GLY A 223 -10.24 6.05 -2.17
C GLY A 223 -8.74 6.27 -1.95
N LEU A 224 -8.03 6.73 -2.98
CA LEU A 224 -6.60 7.06 -2.89
C LEU A 224 -6.33 8.18 -1.87
N GLU A 225 -7.13 9.26 -1.92
CA GLU A 225 -7.03 10.38 -0.96
C GLU A 225 -7.32 9.92 0.47
N ALA A 226 -8.31 9.05 0.67
CA ALA A 226 -8.60 8.44 1.96
C ALA A 226 -7.46 7.54 2.45
N CYS A 227 -6.80 6.80 1.56
CA CYS A 227 -5.60 6.04 1.91
C CYS A 227 -4.45 6.97 2.35
N THR A 228 -4.18 8.07 1.63
CA THR A 228 -3.17 9.05 2.06
C THR A 228 -3.48 9.59 3.45
N ALA A 229 -4.72 10.02 3.69
CA ALA A 229 -5.16 10.51 4.99
C ALA A 229 -5.02 9.43 6.09
N GLY A 230 -5.33 8.18 5.77
CA GLY A 230 -5.18 7.02 6.65
C GLY A 230 -3.73 6.74 7.03
N VAL A 231 -2.79 6.81 6.08
CA VAL A 231 -1.36 6.66 6.37
C VAL A 231 -0.89 7.76 7.33
N GLN A 232 -1.28 9.02 7.08
CA GLN A 232 -0.92 10.13 7.97
C GLN A 232 -1.55 9.98 9.36
N ALA A 233 -2.78 9.46 9.46
CA ALA A 233 -3.43 9.19 10.74
C ALA A 233 -2.70 8.09 11.53
N LEU A 234 -2.26 7.03 10.84
CA LEU A 234 -1.46 5.96 11.42
C LEU A 234 -0.12 6.46 11.95
N GLU A 235 0.59 7.28 11.17
CA GLU A 235 1.85 7.93 11.60
C GLU A 235 1.65 8.74 12.89
N ARG A 236 0.61 9.59 12.93
CA ARG A 236 0.26 10.41 14.10
C ARG A 236 -0.14 9.56 15.31
N ALA A 237 -0.89 8.48 15.12
CA ALA A 237 -1.27 7.58 16.21
C ALA A 237 -0.06 6.87 16.81
N PHE A 238 0.90 6.44 15.97
CA PHE A 238 2.15 5.85 16.44
C PHE A 238 3.03 6.87 17.17
N GLU A 239 3.10 8.11 16.66
CA GLU A 239 3.79 9.22 17.34
C GLU A 239 3.19 9.50 18.72
N ALA A 240 1.87 9.65 18.79
CA ALA A 240 1.16 9.90 20.05
C ALA A 240 1.38 8.77 21.06
N ALA A 241 1.38 7.51 20.61
CA ALA A 241 1.58 6.35 21.49
C ALA A 241 3.03 6.20 21.98
N THR A 242 4.02 6.70 21.22
CA THR A 242 5.44 6.66 21.62
C THR A 242 5.91 7.91 22.37
N GLY A 243 5.21 9.04 22.21
CA GLY A 243 5.64 10.33 22.75
C GLY A 243 6.89 10.90 22.10
N LEU A 244 7.31 10.35 20.96
CA LEU A 244 8.46 10.83 20.19
C LEU A 244 8.11 12.10 19.40
N PRO A 245 9.08 12.97 19.06
CA PRO A 245 8.84 14.12 18.20
C PRO A 245 8.41 13.74 16.79
N GLU A 246 7.70 14.67 16.14
CA GLU A 246 7.25 14.55 14.74
C GLU A 246 8.39 14.10 13.82
N GLY A 247 8.09 13.10 12.99
CA GLY A 247 9.02 12.54 12.01
C GLY A 247 10.13 11.64 12.58
N GLN A 248 10.21 11.46 13.90
CA GLN A 248 11.22 10.58 14.52
C GLN A 248 10.71 9.18 14.90
N ALA A 249 9.39 8.98 14.84
CA ALA A 249 8.71 7.73 15.15
C ALA A 249 8.55 6.84 13.88
N LEU A 250 7.33 6.67 13.37
CA LEU A 250 7.02 6.00 12.11
C LEU A 250 6.80 7.06 11.01
N VAL A 251 7.47 6.90 9.88
CA VAL A 251 7.22 7.69 8.66
C VAL A 251 7.12 6.76 7.46
N LEU A 252 6.17 6.98 6.57
CA LEU A 252 5.89 6.17 5.38
C LEU A 252 5.89 7.06 4.12
N PRO A 253 7.04 7.66 3.75
CA PRO A 253 7.14 8.59 2.63
C PRO A 253 6.89 7.96 1.25
N GLU A 254 7.41 6.75 0.96
CA GLU A 254 7.26 6.15 -0.36
C GLU A 254 5.82 5.68 -0.61
N LEU A 255 5.13 5.18 0.43
CA LEU A 255 3.72 4.81 0.31
C LEU A 255 2.85 6.05 0.09
N ARG A 256 3.04 7.12 0.88
CA ARG A 256 2.30 8.38 0.67
C ARG A 256 2.57 8.96 -0.72
N GLY A 257 3.84 9.02 -1.13
CA GLY A 257 4.22 9.51 -2.45
C GLY A 257 3.62 8.70 -3.60
N PHE A 258 3.49 7.39 -3.44
CA PHE A 258 2.78 6.54 -4.40
C PHE A 258 1.29 6.92 -4.50
N LEU A 259 0.59 6.98 -3.36
CA LEU A 259 -0.85 7.26 -3.31
C LEU A 259 -1.18 8.65 -3.87
N ASP A 260 -0.42 9.67 -3.47
CA ASP A 260 -0.59 11.05 -3.92
C ASP A 260 -0.37 11.19 -5.43
N ASN A 261 0.67 10.55 -5.96
CA ASN A 261 0.95 10.59 -7.39
C ASN A 261 -0.11 9.87 -8.22
N ALA A 262 -0.61 8.74 -7.71
CA ALA A 262 -1.68 8.00 -8.36
C ALA A 262 -2.98 8.83 -8.40
N ALA A 263 -3.35 9.47 -7.27
CA ALA A 263 -4.50 10.35 -7.19
C ALA A 263 -4.36 11.55 -8.14
N ALA A 264 -3.21 12.21 -8.14
CA ALA A 264 -2.93 13.34 -9.02
C ALA A 264 -3.07 12.99 -10.51
N THR A 265 -2.62 11.80 -10.90
CA THR A 265 -2.74 11.31 -12.28
C THR A 265 -4.19 11.11 -12.70
N LEU A 266 -5.04 10.55 -11.82
CA LEU A 266 -6.47 10.38 -12.10
C LEU A 266 -7.22 11.72 -12.10
N CYS A 267 -6.91 12.61 -11.15
CA CYS A 267 -7.47 13.98 -11.12
C CYS A 267 -7.17 14.73 -12.42
N ALA A 268 -5.93 14.69 -12.92
CA ALA A 268 -5.58 15.30 -14.20
C ALA A 268 -6.39 14.75 -15.38
N GLY A 269 -6.67 13.44 -15.38
CA GLY A 269 -7.55 12.80 -16.37
C GLY A 269 -8.99 13.32 -16.29
N ARG A 270 -9.57 13.36 -15.09
CA ARG A 270 -10.93 13.87 -14.84
C ARG A 270 -11.07 15.34 -15.24
N ASP A 271 -10.13 16.18 -14.81
CA ASP A 271 -10.19 17.62 -15.03
C ASP A 271 -10.04 17.96 -16.52
N ALA A 272 -9.26 17.18 -17.28
CA ALA A 272 -9.18 17.32 -18.72
C ALA A 272 -10.51 17.00 -19.43
N VAL A 273 -11.29 16.04 -18.95
CA VAL A 273 -12.64 15.76 -19.48
C VAL A 273 -13.61 16.88 -19.14
N ALA A 274 -13.58 17.39 -17.91
CA ALA A 274 -14.41 18.51 -17.49
C ALA A 274 -14.13 19.80 -18.29
N GLY A 275 -12.86 20.08 -18.57
CA GLY A 275 -12.44 21.22 -19.41
C GLY A 275 -12.91 21.12 -20.86
N LEU A 276 -13.05 19.91 -21.41
CA LEU A 276 -13.63 19.68 -22.74
C LEU A 276 -15.16 19.83 -22.78
N ALA A 277 -15.83 19.76 -21.62
CA ALA A 277 -17.29 19.85 -21.50
C ALA A 277 -17.79 21.26 -21.16
N ALA A 278 -16.91 22.22 -20.86
CA ALA A 278 -17.29 23.61 -20.64
C ALA A 278 -17.69 24.27 -21.97
N PRO A 279 -18.89 24.88 -22.08
CA PRO A 279 -19.28 25.61 -23.29
C PRO A 279 -18.41 26.87 -23.45
N GLU A 280 -17.94 27.12 -24.69
CA GLU A 280 -17.33 28.39 -25.12
C GLU A 280 -18.29 29.58 -24.96
#